data_AF-A0A2E5W3M7-F1
#
_entry.id   AF-A0A2E5W3M7-F1
#
_cell.length_a   1.000
_cell.length_b   1.000
_cell.length_c   1.000
_cell.angle_alpha   90.00
_cell.angle_beta   90.00
_cell.angle_gamma   90.00
#
_symmetry.space_group_name_H-M   'P 1'
#
loop_
_entity.id
_entity.type
_entity.pdbx_description
1 polymer ?
#
loop_
_entity_poly.entity_id
_entity_poly.type
_entity_poly.pdbx_seq_one_letter_code
_entity_poly.pdbx_strand_id
1 'polypeptide(L)'
;MYGKSLKTILLISFLFFSCSKNLGEFQLNKGTYKMWKKFIKPTKDELSWTQIPWLTTFYDGLIESDRQQKPVLLWVMNGHPLGCT
;
A
#
# COMPACT_ATOMS: atom_id res chain seq x y z
N MET A 1 -51.98 -23.02 16.42
CA MET A 1 -51.21 -22.10 15.52
C MET A 1 -49.75 -21.92 15.99
N TYR A 2 -49.04 -22.99 16.37
CA TYR A 2 -47.72 -22.88 17.04
C TYR A 2 -46.52 -23.39 16.20
N GLY A 3 -46.77 -23.97 15.01
CA GLY A 3 -45.74 -24.68 14.23
C GLY A 3 -45.09 -23.92 13.07
N LYS A 4 -45.61 -22.75 12.69
CA LYS A 4 -45.05 -21.95 11.58
C LYS A 4 -43.93 -20.99 12.03
N SER A 5 -44.00 -20.48 13.26
CA SER A 5 -43.06 -19.48 13.77
C SER A 5 -41.65 -20.04 14.03
N LEU A 6 -41.52 -21.33 14.37
CA LEU A 6 -40.23 -21.94 14.69
C LEU A 6 -39.38 -22.25 13.44
N LYS A 7 -40.04 -22.57 12.30
CA LYS A 7 -39.36 -22.85 11.02
C LYS A 7 -38.79 -21.58 10.38
N THR A 8 -39.45 -20.44 10.56
CA THR A 8 -38.98 -19.15 10.02
C THR A 8 -37.76 -18.61 10.76
N ILE A 9 -37.65 -18.88 12.07
CA ILE A 9 -36.50 -18.45 12.90
C ILE A 9 -35.24 -19.26 12.56
N LEU A 10 -35.38 -20.55 12.22
CA LEU A 10 -34.25 -21.41 11.82
C LEU A 10 -33.60 -20.98 10.50
N LEU A 11 -34.39 -20.51 9.52
CA LEU A 11 -33.87 -20.09 8.21
C LEU A 11 -33.06 -18.78 8.25
N ILE A 12 -33.32 -17.90 9.22
CA ILE A 12 -32.64 -16.61 9.34
C ILE A 12 -31.26 -16.75 10.00
N SER A 13 -31.05 -17.78 10.84
CA SER A 13 -29.75 -18.02 11.48
C SER A 13 -28.66 -18.50 10.51
N PHE A 14 -29.05 -19.11 9.39
CA PHE A 14 -28.11 -19.69 8.41
C PHE A 14 -27.44 -18.64 7.51
N LEU A 15 -27.93 -17.39 7.52
CA LEU A 15 -27.47 -16.32 6.62
C LEU A 15 -26.49 -15.33 7.25
N PHE A 16 -26.20 -15.42 8.56
CA PHE A 16 -25.52 -14.32 9.26
C PHE A 16 -24.10 -14.54 9.79
N PHE A 17 -23.61 -15.74 10.01
CA PHE A 17 -22.27 -15.89 10.59
C PHE A 17 -21.66 -17.19 10.05
N SER A 18 -20.54 -17.22 9.34
CA SER A 18 -19.36 -16.38 9.50
C SER A 18 -18.50 -16.53 8.24
N CYS A 19 -18.20 -15.44 7.54
CA CYS A 19 -16.94 -15.38 6.82
C CYS A 19 -15.85 -15.18 7.88
N SER A 20 -15.41 -16.27 8.51
CA SER A 20 -14.22 -16.24 9.32
C SER A 20 -13.05 -15.96 8.38
N LYS A 21 -12.71 -14.68 8.20
CA LYS A 21 -11.37 -14.32 7.76
C LYS A 21 -10.44 -14.69 8.91
N ASN A 22 -10.06 -15.97 8.95
CA ASN A 22 -8.85 -16.40 9.60
C ASN A 22 -7.73 -15.64 8.86
N LEU A 23 -7.41 -14.43 9.33
CA LEU A 23 -6.09 -13.86 9.06
C LEU A 23 -5.13 -14.73 9.88
N GLY A 24 -4.86 -15.93 9.35
CA GLY A 24 -3.75 -16.72 9.81
C GLY A 24 -2.51 -15.83 9.77
N GLU A 25 -1.59 -16.08 10.69
CA GLU A 25 -0.31 -15.39 10.74
C GLU A 25 0.33 -15.32 9.35
N PHE A 26 1.15 -14.29 9.14
CA PHE A 26 1.88 -14.15 7.88
C PHE A 26 2.63 -15.46 7.58
N GLN A 27 2.27 -16.09 6.46
CA GLN A 27 3.00 -17.24 5.94
C GLN A 27 3.39 -16.97 4.50
N LEU A 28 4.69 -17.08 4.21
CA LEU A 28 5.25 -17.08 2.86
C LEU A 28 5.53 -18.53 2.43
N ASN A 29 4.59 -19.12 1.69
CA ASN A 29 4.72 -20.46 1.15
C ASN A 29 4.22 -20.50 -0.31
N LYS A 30 4.27 -21.67 -0.96
CA LYS A 30 3.88 -21.81 -2.37
C LYS A 30 2.42 -21.37 -2.64
N GLY A 31 1.51 -21.59 -1.68
CA GLY A 31 0.10 -21.23 -1.80
C GLY A 31 -0.15 -19.72 -1.67
N THR A 32 0.60 -19.04 -0.80
CA THR A 32 0.42 -17.60 -0.54
C THR A 32 1.32 -16.70 -1.39
N TYR A 33 2.36 -17.24 -2.02
CA TYR A 33 3.37 -16.47 -2.76
C TYR A 33 2.78 -15.49 -3.78
N LYS A 34 1.84 -15.95 -4.63
CA LYS A 34 1.24 -15.08 -5.67
C LYS A 34 0.43 -13.93 -5.08
N MET A 35 -0.28 -14.20 -3.98
CA MET A 35 -1.05 -13.18 -3.25
C MET A 35 -0.09 -12.11 -2.70
N TRP A 36 0.94 -12.54 -1.96
CA TRP A 36 1.89 -11.61 -1.36
C TRP A 36 2.68 -10.84 -2.41
N LYS A 37 3.19 -11.50 -3.45
CA LYS A 37 3.87 -10.83 -4.57
C LYS A 37 3.02 -9.74 -5.20
N LYS A 38 1.72 -9.97 -5.36
CA LYS A 38 0.79 -8.96 -5.88
C LYS A 38 0.56 -7.84 -4.87
N PHE A 39 0.39 -8.19 -3.59
CA PHE A 39 0.11 -7.24 -2.51
C PHE A 39 1.27 -6.28 -2.23
N ILE A 40 2.52 -6.77 -2.20
CA ILE A 40 3.70 -5.95 -1.88
C ILE A 40 4.22 -5.14 -3.07
N LYS A 41 3.70 -5.37 -4.28
CA LYS A 41 4.17 -4.64 -5.46
C LYS A 41 3.63 -3.21 -5.37
N PRO A 42 4.50 -2.18 -5.36
CA PRO A 42 4.05 -0.80 -5.33
C PRO A 42 3.12 -0.49 -6.50
N THR A 43 2.09 0.29 -6.21
CA THR A 43 1.21 0.88 -7.21
C THR A 43 1.93 1.97 -8.00
N LYS A 44 1.33 2.43 -9.10
CA LYS A 44 1.88 3.54 -9.87
C LYS A 44 1.91 4.85 -9.06
N ASP A 45 0.92 5.05 -8.19
CA ASP A 45 0.80 6.25 -7.37
C ASP A 45 1.85 6.26 -6.25
N GLU A 46 2.13 5.10 -5.64
CA GLU A 46 3.25 4.94 -4.69
C GLU A 46 4.62 5.14 -5.36
N LEU A 47 4.71 4.99 -6.68
CA LEU A 47 5.91 5.23 -7.48
C LEU A 47 5.90 6.60 -8.18
N SER A 48 4.96 7.51 -7.90
CA SER A 48 4.94 8.82 -8.57
C SER A 48 6.22 9.63 -8.35
N TRP A 49 6.91 9.43 -7.23
CA TRP A 49 8.19 10.09 -6.95
C TRP A 49 9.27 9.73 -7.99
N THR A 50 9.21 8.58 -8.66
CA THR A 50 10.19 8.19 -9.68
C THR A 50 10.06 8.98 -10.98
N GLN A 51 8.94 9.68 -11.18
CA GLN A 51 8.65 10.45 -12.39
C GLN A 51 9.18 11.88 -12.30
N ILE A 52 9.56 12.33 -11.12
CA ILE A 52 10.17 13.65 -10.91
C ILE A 52 11.57 13.63 -11.52
N PRO A 53 11.95 14.61 -12.35
CA PRO A 53 13.29 14.71 -12.92
C PRO A 53 14.26 15.22 -11.85
N TRP A 54 14.61 14.36 -10.90
CA TRP A 54 15.49 14.69 -9.79
C TRP A 54 16.86 15.17 -10.28
N LEU A 55 17.30 16.30 -9.75
CA LEU A 55 18.68 16.74 -9.90
C LEU A 55 19.57 15.92 -8.95
N THR A 56 20.74 15.50 -9.41
CA THR A 56 21.63 14.60 -8.67
C THR A 56 22.57 15.35 -7.72
N THR A 57 22.61 16.68 -7.79
CA THR A 57 23.41 17.52 -6.91
C THR A 57 22.54 18.58 -6.22
N PHE A 58 22.89 18.92 -4.98
CA PHE A 58 22.18 19.95 -4.23
C PHE A 58 22.35 21.34 -4.86
N TYR A 59 23.55 21.64 -5.38
CA TYR A 59 23.86 22.96 -5.94
C TYR A 59 23.07 23.26 -7.22
N ASP A 60 22.91 22.27 -8.11
CA ASP A 60 22.05 22.43 -9.30
C ASP A 60 20.59 22.71 -8.89
N GLY A 61 20.14 22.08 -7.80
CA GLY A 61 18.84 22.34 -7.21
C GLY A 61 18.66 23.77 -6.72
N LEU A 62 19.68 24.37 -6.11
CA LEU A 62 19.67 25.77 -5.69
C LEU A 62 19.59 26.72 -6.89
N ILE A 63 20.41 26.49 -7.92
CA ILE A 63 20.41 27.31 -9.14
C ILE A 63 19.03 27.28 -9.82
N GLU A 64 18.47 26.08 -10.01
CA GLU A 64 17.18 25.94 -10.70
C GLU A 64 16.03 26.51 -9.85
N SER A 65 16.08 26.35 -8.54
CA SER A 65 15.11 26.93 -7.60
C SER A 65 15.09 28.46 -7.66
N ASP A 66 16.25 29.10 -7.63
CA ASP A 66 16.36 30.55 -7.77
C ASP A 66 15.87 31.01 -9.15
N ARG A 67 16.34 30.36 -10.22
CA ARG A 67 15.91 30.68 -11.59
C ARG A 67 14.39 30.58 -11.78
N GLN A 68 13.75 29.63 -11.11
CA GLN A 68 12.30 29.39 -11.19
C GLN A 68 11.49 30.11 -10.12
N GLN A 69 12.15 30.76 -9.15
CA GLN A 69 11.53 31.35 -7.96
C GLN A 69 10.59 30.35 -7.24
N LYS A 70 11.07 29.11 -7.04
CA LYS A 70 10.34 28.02 -6.39
C LYS A 70 11.12 27.47 -5.20
N PRO A 71 10.47 26.94 -4.15
CA PRO A 71 11.17 26.32 -3.04
C PRO A 71 11.91 25.04 -3.48
N VAL A 72 12.99 24.72 -2.77
CA VAL A 72 13.75 23.47 -2.97
C VAL A 72 13.12 22.34 -2.16
N LEU A 73 12.82 21.23 -2.83
CA LEU A 73 12.60 19.94 -2.18
C LEU A 73 13.91 19.15 -2.16
N LEU A 74 14.48 18.97 -0.98
CA LEU A 74 15.67 18.14 -0.79
C LEU A 74 15.25 16.74 -0.33
N TRP A 75 15.58 15.72 -1.12
CA TRP A 75 15.37 14.31 -0.78
C TRP A 75 16.72 13.63 -0.58
N VAL A 76 16.97 13.11 0.63
CA VAL A 76 18.22 12.43 0.98
C VAL A 76 17.93 11.23 1.87
N MET A 77 18.73 10.17 1.75
CA MET A 77 18.68 9.02 2.65
C MET A 77 19.91 9.03 3.55
N ASN A 78 19.72 9.17 4.87
CA ASN A 78 20.82 9.22 5.85
C ASN A 78 21.89 10.27 5.53
N GLY A 79 21.52 11.41 4.92
CA GLY A 79 22.43 12.47 4.49
C GLY A 79 23.10 12.25 3.13
N HIS A 80 22.93 11.07 2.50
CA HIS A 80 23.42 10.80 1.14
C HIS A 80 22.29 10.96 0.11
N PRO A 81 22.42 11.83 -0.89
CA PRO A 81 21.34 12.15 -1.83
C PRO A 81 20.93 11.00 -2.75
N LEU A 82 21.80 10.02 -2.97
CA LEU A 82 21.53 8.91 -3.91
C LEU A 82 21.36 7.55 -3.24
N GLY A 83 21.59 7.44 -1.92
CA GLY A 83 21.56 6.15 -1.23
C GLY A 83 22.51 5.07 -1.79
N CYS A 84 23.40 5.44 -2.71
CA CYS A 84 24.45 4.60 -3.25
C CYS A 84 25.58 4.52 -2.21
N THR A 85 25.56 3.50 -1.36
CA THR A 85 26.76 3.00 -0.68
C THR A 85 27.23 1.75 -1.37
#